data_AF-A0A0F9RQG4-F1
#
_entry.id   AF-A0A0F9RQG4-F1
#
_cell.length_a   1.000
_cell.length_b   1.000
_cell.length_c   1.000
_cell.angle_alpha   90.00
_cell.angle_beta   90.00
_cell.angle_gamma   90.00
#
_symmetry.space_group_name_H-M   'P 1'
#
loop_
_entity.id
_entity.type
_entity.pdbx_description
1 polymer ?
#
loop_
_entity_poly.entity_id
_entity_poly.type
_entity_poly.pdbx_seq_one_letter_code
_entity_poly.pdbx_strand_id
1 'polypeptide(L)'
;MVLEVAEGLQYMSADERLAHQITTTHWVSSPTSPAVVAYDENDGSDVTSTVYPTNSPFVNGDVISLSLLRDLSVGHAYRIEVKFTVGSNIYECYFRVKCEI
;
A
#
# COMPACT_ATOMS: atom_id res chain seq x y z
N MET A 1 16.23 2.58 -3.46
CA MET A 1 15.33 3.26 -4.42
C MET A 1 14.02 2.49 -4.37
N VAL A 2 12.96 3.09 -3.85
CA VAL A 2 11.63 2.46 -3.77
C VAL A 2 10.87 2.85 -5.04
N LEU A 3 10.28 1.89 -5.74
CA LEU A 3 9.57 2.13 -6.99
C LEU A 3 8.17 2.70 -6.70
N GLU A 4 7.78 3.78 -7.38
CA GLU A 4 6.37 4.20 -7.38
C GLU A 4 5.59 3.28 -8.34
N VAL A 5 4.55 2.60 -7.84
CA VAL A 5 3.76 1.68 -8.66
C VAL A 5 2.78 2.42 -9.57
N ALA A 6 2.31 1.74 -10.62
CA ALA A 6 1.45 2.32 -11.65
C ALA A 6 0.13 2.87 -11.10
N GLU A 7 -0.33 2.36 -9.96
CA GLU A 7 -1.48 2.86 -9.22
C GLU A 7 -1.30 4.34 -8.79
N GLY A 8 -0.06 4.83 -8.61
CA GLY A 8 0.23 6.25 -8.42
C GLY A 8 -0.48 6.90 -7.24
N LEU A 9 -1.09 8.08 -7.46
CA LEU A 9 -1.92 8.77 -6.46
C LEU A 9 -3.38 8.29 -6.55
N GLN A 10 -3.86 7.74 -5.45
CA GLN A 10 -5.25 7.35 -5.23
C GLN A 10 -5.96 8.40 -4.38
N TYR A 11 -7.28 8.45 -4.52
CA TYR A 11 -8.15 9.35 -3.76
C TYR A 11 -9.17 8.54 -2.99
N MET A 12 -9.47 8.97 -1.77
CA MET A 12 -10.38 8.27 -0.88
C MET A 12 -11.07 9.29 0.03
N SER A 13 -12.28 8.99 0.49
CA SER A 13 -12.91 9.71 1.59
C SER A 13 -12.50 9.14 2.96
N ALA A 14 -12.72 9.90 4.03
CA ALA A 14 -12.41 9.42 5.38
C ALA A 14 -13.26 8.20 5.80
N ASP A 15 -14.45 8.04 5.23
CA ASP A 15 -15.40 6.97 5.56
C ASP A 15 -15.21 5.69 4.73
N GLU A 16 -14.54 5.79 3.58
CA GLU A 16 -14.30 4.65 2.71
C GLU A 16 -13.46 3.58 3.40
N ARG A 17 -13.59 2.34 2.92
CA ARG A 17 -12.76 1.22 3.34
C ARG A 17 -12.45 0.39 2.13
N LEU A 18 -11.25 0.54 1.60
CA LEU A 18 -10.88 -0.02 0.30
C LEU A 18 -9.67 -0.94 0.45
N ALA A 19 -9.73 -2.10 -0.21
CA ALA A 19 -8.60 -2.98 -0.37
C ALA A 19 -7.93 -2.63 -1.71
N HIS A 20 -6.79 -1.96 -1.65
CA HIS A 20 -6.01 -1.66 -2.84
C HIS A 20 -5.30 -2.92 -3.35
N GLN A 21 -5.03 -2.94 -4.65
CA GLN A 21 -4.29 -4.00 -5.31
C GLN A 21 -3.09 -3.40 -6.03
N ILE A 22 -1.98 -4.13 -6.03
CA ILE A 22 -0.78 -3.79 -6.78
C ILE A 22 -0.49 -4.94 -7.73
N THR A 23 -0.38 -4.63 -9.03
CA THR A 23 0.11 -5.61 -10.01
C THR A 23 1.62 -5.56 -10.18
N THR A 24 2.27 -6.71 -10.08
CA THR A 24 3.72 -6.83 -10.32
C THR A 24 4.07 -7.17 -11.77
N THR A 25 3.09 -7.57 -12.59
CA THR A 25 3.27 -8.23 -13.90
C THR A 25 4.24 -7.52 -14.85
N HIS A 26 4.30 -6.19 -14.83
CA HIS A 26 5.16 -5.42 -15.75
C HIS A 26 6.64 -5.36 -15.34
N TRP A 27 7.01 -5.85 -14.17
CA TRP A 27 8.36 -5.69 -13.61
C TRP A 27 8.91 -6.98 -12.99
N VAL A 28 8.06 -7.76 -12.31
CA VAL A 28 8.42 -9.06 -11.72
C VAL A 28 7.22 -9.99 -11.62
N SER A 29 7.46 -11.30 -11.57
CA SER A 29 6.40 -12.31 -11.44
C SER A 29 6.55 -13.15 -10.18
N SER A 30 5.47 -13.79 -9.74
CA SER A 30 5.44 -14.69 -8.58
C SER A 30 5.93 -14.04 -7.26
N PRO A 31 5.36 -12.88 -6.86
CA PRO A 31 5.68 -12.28 -5.57
C PRO A 31 5.20 -13.18 -4.41
N THR A 32 5.89 -13.07 -3.28
CA THR A 32 5.61 -13.83 -2.06
C THR A 32 5.87 -12.98 -0.83
N SER A 33 5.33 -13.38 0.31
CA SER A 33 5.57 -12.73 1.62
C SER A 33 5.39 -11.20 1.61
N PRO A 34 4.23 -10.69 1.16
CA PRO A 34 3.98 -9.26 1.17
C PRO A 34 3.91 -8.71 2.60
N ALA A 35 4.43 -7.52 2.81
CA ALA A 35 4.34 -6.73 4.03
C ALA A 35 4.02 -5.28 3.67
N VAL A 36 3.12 -4.65 4.41
CA VAL A 36 2.64 -3.29 4.14
C VAL A 36 2.89 -2.40 5.35
N VAL A 37 3.40 -1.19 5.09
CA VAL A 37 3.47 -0.09 6.07
C VAL A 37 2.84 1.16 5.47
N ALA A 38 2.31 2.02 6.32
CA ALA A 38 1.69 3.27 5.94
C ALA A 38 2.26 4.42 6.75
N TYR A 39 2.71 5.47 6.04
CA TYR A 39 3.19 6.70 6.64
C TYR A 39 2.24 7.85 6.31
N ASP A 40 1.86 8.64 7.30
CA ASP A 40 1.21 9.93 7.08
C ASP A 40 2.29 10.92 6.61
N GLU A 41 2.19 11.41 5.37
CA GLU A 41 3.19 12.33 4.80
C GLU A 41 3.09 13.75 5.40
N ASN A 42 2.02 14.08 6.13
CA ASN A 42 1.87 15.39 6.75
C ASN A 42 2.83 15.61 7.92
N ASP A 43 3.08 14.56 8.72
CA ASP A 43 3.99 14.61 9.87
C ASP A 43 5.10 13.54 9.85
N GLY A 44 5.07 12.63 8.86
CA GLY A 44 6.04 11.55 8.70
C GLY A 44 5.83 10.38 9.64
N SER A 45 4.70 10.31 10.35
CA SER A 45 4.44 9.26 11.34
C SER A 45 4.08 7.92 10.68
N ASP A 46 4.53 6.81 11.29
CA ASP A 46 4.04 5.47 10.96
C ASP A 46 2.65 5.28 11.57
N VAL A 47 1.65 5.18 10.71
CA VAL A 47 0.23 5.03 11.07
C VAL A 47 -0.31 3.65 10.72
N THR A 48 0.57 2.69 10.42
CA THR A 48 0.20 1.36 9.90
C THR A 48 -0.87 0.67 10.74
N SER A 49 -0.73 0.67 12.07
CA SER A 49 -1.69 0.01 12.97
C SER A 49 -3.05 0.70 13.03
N THR A 50 -3.10 2.01 12.76
CA THR A 50 -4.34 2.79 12.71
C THR A 50 -5.07 2.55 11.39
N VAL A 51 -4.37 2.69 10.27
CA VAL A 51 -5.01 2.65 8.94
C VAL A 51 -5.15 1.23 8.38
N TYR A 52 -4.36 0.28 8.90
CA TYR A 52 -4.50 -1.17 8.69
C TYR A 52 -4.57 -1.94 10.03
N PRO A 53 -5.67 -1.84 10.81
CA PRO A 53 -5.78 -2.56 12.10
C PRO A 53 -5.76 -4.08 11.94
N THR A 54 -6.12 -4.57 10.76
CA THR A 54 -5.81 -5.92 10.31
C THR A 54 -4.93 -5.79 9.09
N ASN A 55 -3.66 -6.20 9.21
CA ASN A 55 -2.66 -6.07 8.15
C ASN A 55 -2.21 -7.46 7.70
N SER A 56 -3.00 -8.07 6.83
CA SER A 56 -2.77 -9.39 6.25
C SER A 56 -2.89 -9.32 4.72
N PRO A 57 -1.91 -8.69 4.04
CA PRO A 57 -1.86 -8.68 2.58
C PRO A 57 -1.64 -10.11 2.06
N PHE A 58 -2.11 -10.38 0.86
CA PHE A 58 -1.94 -11.68 0.22
C PHE A 58 -1.66 -11.56 -1.27
N VAL A 59 -1.12 -12.62 -1.85
CA VAL A 59 -0.80 -12.70 -3.28
C VAL A 59 -1.75 -13.66 -3.98
N ASN A 60 -2.23 -13.26 -5.15
CA ASN A 60 -2.89 -14.14 -6.10
C ASN A 60 -2.30 -13.90 -7.51
N GLY A 61 -1.51 -14.86 -8.01
CA GLY A 61 -0.70 -14.66 -9.22
C GLY A 61 0.31 -13.54 -9.03
N ASP A 62 0.30 -12.55 -9.93
CA ASP A 62 1.15 -11.36 -9.86
C ASP A 62 0.44 -10.15 -9.21
N VAL A 63 -0.68 -10.38 -8.52
CA VAL A 63 -1.45 -9.32 -7.86
C VAL A 63 -1.30 -9.46 -6.35
N ILE A 64 -0.77 -8.42 -5.72
CA ILE A 64 -0.73 -8.27 -4.26
C ILE A 64 -1.99 -7.51 -3.85
N SER A 65 -2.86 -8.15 -3.09
CA SER A 65 -4.04 -7.52 -2.49
C SER A 65 -3.71 -7.09 -1.07
N LEU A 66 -3.93 -5.82 -0.75
CA LEU A 66 -3.73 -5.28 0.58
C LEU A 66 -4.98 -5.48 1.44
N SER A 67 -4.82 -5.29 2.75
CA SER A 67 -5.96 -5.22 3.66
C SER A 67 -6.78 -3.95 3.43
N LEU A 68 -7.92 -3.82 4.11
CA LEU A 68 -8.73 -2.60 4.03
C LEU A 68 -7.97 -1.43 4.64
N LEU A 69 -7.64 -0.45 3.82
CA LEU A 69 -7.21 0.88 4.25
C LEU A 69 -8.44 1.64 4.76
N ARG A 70 -8.31 2.34 5.89
CA ARG A 70 -9.40 3.08 6.54
C ARG A 70 -8.86 4.12 7.52
N ASP A 71 -9.80 4.86 8.13
CA ASP A 71 -9.53 5.78 9.24
C ASP A 71 -8.49 6.87 8.86
N LEU A 72 -8.59 7.36 7.62
CA LEU A 72 -7.75 8.43 7.07
C LEU A 72 -8.27 9.79 7.50
N SER A 73 -7.37 10.73 7.75
CA SER A 73 -7.71 12.12 8.10
C SER A 73 -7.90 12.97 6.85
N VAL A 74 -9.02 13.68 6.76
CA VAL A 74 -9.32 14.59 5.63
C VAL A 74 -8.19 15.62 5.45
N GLY A 75 -7.74 15.77 4.20
CA GLY A 75 -6.65 16.67 3.82
C GLY A 75 -5.25 16.07 3.92
N HIS A 76 -5.11 14.88 4.50
CA HIS A 76 -3.82 14.21 4.64
C HIS A 76 -3.50 13.34 3.41
N ALA A 77 -2.21 13.12 3.20
CA ALA A 77 -1.69 12.20 2.19
C ALA A 77 -0.91 11.09 2.89
N TYR A 78 -1.09 9.87 2.42
CA TYR A 78 -0.52 8.67 3.01
C TYR A 78 0.34 7.96 1.98
N ARG A 79 1.59 7.69 2.34
CA ARG A 79 2.49 6.85 1.55
C ARG A 79 2.36 5.42 2.02
N ILE A 80 1.86 4.56 1.13
CA ILE A 80 1.68 3.13 1.40
C ILE A 80 2.86 2.41 0.76
N GLU A 81 3.72 1.82 1.57
CA GLU A 81 4.85 1.04 1.09
C GLU A 81 4.56 -0.46 1.20
N VAL A 82 4.93 -1.19 0.16
CA VAL A 82 4.76 -2.63 0.05
C VAL A 82 6.11 -3.28 -0.23
N LYS A 83 6.48 -4.20 0.66
CA LYS A 83 7.66 -5.05 0.54
C LYS A 83 7.24 -6.46 0.22
N PHE A 84 7.95 -7.13 -0.67
CA PHE A 84 7.69 -8.52 -1.00
C PHE A 84 8.94 -9.20 -1.58
N THR A 85 8.87 -10.52 -1.72
CA THR A 85 9.98 -11.36 -2.16
C THR A 85 9.69 -12.00 -3.51
N VAL A 86 10.66 -11.99 -4.42
CA VAL A 86 10.65 -12.77 -5.67
C VAL A 86 11.95 -13.55 -5.76
N GLY A 87 11.87 -14.87 -5.64
CA GLY A 87 13.06 -15.73 -5.51
C GLY A 87 13.88 -15.34 -4.26
N SER A 88 15.15 -14.96 -4.45
CA SER A 88 16.03 -14.48 -3.38
C SER A 88 16.04 -12.96 -3.21
N ASN A 89 15.33 -12.22 -4.07
CA ASN A 89 15.35 -10.77 -4.08
C ASN A 89 14.19 -10.20 -3.27
N ILE A 90 14.46 -9.13 -2.52
CA ILE A 90 13.44 -8.33 -1.84
C ILE A 90 13.18 -7.10 -2.71
N TYR A 91 11.91 -6.89 -3.04
CA TYR A 91 11.43 -5.73 -3.77
C TYR A 91 10.62 -4.83 -2.84
N GLU A 92 10.71 -3.53 -3.09
CA GLU A 92 9.95 -2.52 -2.39
C GLU A 92 9.32 -1.57 -3.40
N CYS A 93 8.05 -1.27 -3.19
CA CYS A 93 7.32 -0.30 -3.98
C CYS A 93 6.39 0.53 -3.10
N TYR A 94 5.87 1.64 -3.62
CA TYR A 94 4.92 2.46 -2.91
C TYR A 94 3.89 3.10 -3.85
N PHE A 95 2.75 3.48 -3.28
CA PHE A 95 1.77 4.39 -3.90
C PHE A 95 1.30 5.40 -2.84
N ARG A 96 0.55 6.40 -3.27
CA ARG A 96 -0.01 7.42 -2.37
C ARG A 96 -1.52 7.36 -2.34
N VAL A 97 -2.11 7.65 -1.18
CA VAL A 97 -3.54 7.85 -1.02
C VAL A 97 -3.77 9.21 -0.39
N LYS A 98 -4.56 10.07 -1.03
CA LYS A 98 -4.95 11.36 -0.47
C LYS A 98 -6.41 11.31 -0.03
N CYS A 99 -6.65 11.74 1.20
CA CYS A 99 -7.99 11.87 1.75
C CYS A 99 -8.54 13.26 1.41
N GLU A 100 -9.58 13.37 0.58
CA GLU A 100 -10.09 14.67 0.09
C GLU A 100 -11.47 15.07 0.61
N ILE A 101 -12.28 14.13 1.11
CA ILE A 101 -13.68 14.38 1.53
C ILE A 101 -13.98 13.64 2.83
#